data_AF-A0A9W6L5C4-F1
#
_entry.id   AF-A0A9W6L5C4-F1
#
_cell.length_a   1.000
_cell.length_b   1.000
_cell.length_c   1.000
_cell.angle_alpha   90.00
_cell.angle_beta   90.00
_cell.angle_gamma   90.00
#
_symmetry.space_group_name_H-M   'P 1'
#
loop_
_entity.id
_entity.type
_entity.pdbx_description
1 polymer ?
#
loop_
_entity_poly.entity_id
_entity_poly.type
_entity_poly.pdbx_seq_one_letter_code
_entity_poly.pdbx_strand_id
1 'polypeptide(L)'
;MSGPRDPGTTPDALHDAAVRLACAELVEILTDYLEGALPAHDAAVIEAHLALCPGCAAYLAQMRATIRVLGHVPVETLSPEATSTLLAAFRERGPG
;
A
#
# COMPACT_ATOMS: atom_id res chain seq x y z
N MET A 1 33.15 -23.55 26.01
CA MET A 1 33.49 -22.18 26.48
C MET A 1 33.06 -21.21 25.38
N SER A 2 31.83 -20.71 25.47
CA SER A 2 31.30 -19.59 24.67
C SER A 2 30.43 -18.78 25.62
N GLY A 3 30.70 -17.47 25.69
CA GLY A 3 30.31 -16.57 26.79
C GLY A 3 28.82 -16.23 26.90
N PRO A 4 28.45 -15.42 27.91
CA PRO A 4 27.07 -15.02 28.14
C PRO A 4 26.56 -14.17 26.97
N ARG A 5 25.32 -14.45 26.53
CA ARG A 5 24.62 -13.58 25.58
C ARG A 5 24.37 -12.24 26.24
N ASP A 6 24.88 -11.19 25.62
CA ASP A 6 24.75 -9.81 26.08
C ASP A 6 23.30 -9.31 25.87
N PRO A 7 22.62 -8.81 26.92
CA PRO A 7 21.33 -8.15 26.79
C PRO A 7 21.53 -6.64 26.87
N GLY A 8 21.48 -5.91 25.76
CA GLY A 8 21.49 -4.45 25.89
C GLY A 8 21.62 -3.61 24.62
N THR A 9 20.45 -3.23 24.10
CA THR A 9 20.11 -1.87 23.66
C THR A 9 20.56 -1.43 22.26
N THR A 10 19.63 -1.62 21.34
CA THR A 10 19.59 -1.18 19.94
C THR A 10 19.48 0.35 19.77
N PRO A 11 19.93 0.92 18.64
CA PRO A 11 19.59 2.28 18.22
C PRO A 11 18.08 2.50 17.91
N ASP A 12 17.29 1.42 17.76
CA ASP A 12 15.89 1.45 17.31
C ASP A 12 14.83 1.80 18.38
N ALA A 13 15.19 1.86 19.67
CA ALA A 13 14.21 2.07 20.74
C ALA A 13 13.67 3.53 20.87
N LEU A 14 14.17 4.46 20.04
CA LEU A 14 13.69 5.84 19.98
C LEU A 14 12.71 6.10 18.81
N HIS A 15 12.45 5.11 17.95
CA HIS A 15 11.46 5.21 16.87
C HIS A 15 10.03 4.88 17.33
N ASP A 16 9.84 4.55 18.62
CA ASP A 16 8.68 3.76 19.09
C ASP A 16 7.65 4.54 19.94
N ALA A 17 7.75 5.87 20.08
CA ALA A 17 6.86 6.61 20.97
C ALA A 17 6.02 7.74 20.32
N ALA A 18 6.12 7.99 19.01
CA ALA A 18 5.39 9.11 18.40
C ALA A 18 4.98 8.98 16.91
N VAL A 19 4.95 7.77 16.33
CA VAL A 19 4.24 7.51 15.07
C VAL A 19 3.18 6.47 15.39
N ARG A 20 1.90 6.87 15.42
CA ARG A 20 0.77 6.11 15.99
C ARG A 20 0.46 4.75 15.31
N LEU A 21 1.28 4.28 14.38
CA LEU A 21 1.09 3.04 13.63
C LEU A 21 2.42 2.30 13.57
N ALA A 22 2.45 1.06 14.04
CA ALA A 22 3.61 0.19 13.89
C ALA A 22 3.74 -0.35 12.47
N CYS A 23 4.96 -0.69 12.03
CA CYS A 23 5.18 -1.26 10.70
C CYS A 23 4.37 -2.54 10.47
N ALA A 24 4.21 -3.39 11.50
CA ALA A 24 3.42 -4.62 11.42
C ALA A 24 1.93 -4.32 11.17
N GLU A 25 1.36 -3.35 11.88
CA GLU A 25 -0.03 -2.93 11.72
C GLU A 25 -0.27 -2.34 10.34
N LEU A 26 0.67 -1.53 9.81
CA LEU A 26 0.59 -1.03 8.44
C LEU A 26 0.47 -2.16 7.43
N VAL A 27 1.29 -3.21 7.55
CA VAL A 27 1.28 -4.34 6.62
C VAL A 27 -0.07 -5.06 6.63
N GLU A 28 -0.72 -5.16 7.78
CA GLU A 28 -2.04 -5.80 7.91
C GLU A 28 -3.15 -4.99 7.22
N ILE A 29 -3.11 -3.66 7.30
CA ILE A 29 -4.15 -2.77 6.74
C ILE A 29 -3.80 -2.20 5.35
N LEU A 30 -2.63 -2.53 4.81
CA LEU A 30 -2.12 -1.92 3.58
C LEU A 30 -3.01 -2.20 2.37
N THR A 31 -3.66 -3.37 2.34
CA THR A 31 -4.57 -3.75 1.27
C THR A 31 -5.77 -2.83 1.22
N ASP A 32 -6.44 -2.58 2.36
CA ASP A 32 -7.57 -1.66 2.44
C ASP A 32 -7.18 -0.23 2.04
N TYR A 33 -5.96 0.19 2.41
CA TYR A 33 -5.40 1.46 1.96
C TYR A 33 -5.22 1.51 0.42
N LEU A 34 -4.65 0.45 -0.17
CA LEU A 34 -4.43 0.35 -1.62
C LEU A 34 -5.75 0.31 -2.41
N GLU A 35 -6.80 -0.26 -1.83
CA GLU A 35 -8.13 -0.35 -2.42
C GLU A 35 -9.00 0.90 -2.16
N GLY A 36 -8.53 1.84 -1.33
CA GLY A 36 -9.28 3.04 -0.96
C GLY A 36 -10.49 2.74 -0.07
N ALA A 37 -10.45 1.62 0.66
CA ALA A 37 -11.53 1.15 1.53
C ALA A 37 -11.46 1.76 2.95
N LEU A 38 -10.36 2.41 3.31
CA LEU A 38 -10.18 3.01 4.63
C LEU A 38 -10.92 4.35 4.78
N PRO A 39 -11.42 4.65 5.99
CA PRO A 39 -11.82 6.01 6.37
C PRO A 39 -10.67 7.00 6.18
N ALA A 40 -10.99 8.24 5.80
CA ALA A 40 -9.98 9.27 5.50
C ALA A 40 -8.99 9.54 6.65
N HIS A 41 -9.45 9.43 7.90
CA HIS A 41 -8.58 9.57 9.08
C HIS A 41 -7.50 8.49 9.12
N ASP A 42 -7.85 7.23 8.81
CA ASP A 42 -6.93 6.11 8.91
C ASP A 42 -5.94 6.09 7.74
N ALA A 43 -6.39 6.49 6.56
CA ALA A 43 -5.50 6.75 5.42
C ALA A 43 -4.45 7.82 5.76
N ALA A 44 -4.83 8.92 6.43
CA ALA A 44 -3.90 9.97 6.84
C ALA A 44 -2.85 9.47 7.87
N VAL A 45 -3.21 8.54 8.75
CA VAL A 45 -2.26 7.90 9.68
C VAL A 45 -1.22 7.07 8.92
N ILE A 46 -1.65 6.31 7.91
CA ILE A 46 -0.75 5.54 7.04
C ILE A 46 0.18 6.47 6.26
N GLU A 47 -0.35 7.53 5.65
CA GLU A 47 0.45 8.51 4.92
C GLU A 47 1.52 9.15 5.80
N ALA A 48 1.18 9.52 7.04
CA ALA A 48 2.13 10.02 8.02
C ALA A 48 3.23 9.00 8.35
N HIS A 49 2.87 7.72 8.51
CA HIS A 49 3.86 6.66 8.74
C HIS A 49 4.78 6.46 7.52
N LEU A 50 4.24 6.40 6.31
CA LEU A 50 5.00 6.23 5.08
C LEU A 50 6.00 7.37 4.83
N ALA A 51 5.68 8.59 5.28
CA ALA A 51 6.57 9.74 5.21
C ALA A 51 7.79 9.62 6.14
N LEU A 52 7.67 8.84 7.22
CA LEU A 52 8.68 8.72 8.27
C LEU A 52 9.44 7.38 8.25
N CYS A 53 8.87 6.34 7.63
CA CYS A 53 9.46 5.00 7.58
C CYS A 53 9.79 4.60 6.12
N PRO A 54 11.07 4.69 5.71
CA PRO A 54 11.52 4.27 4.38
C PRO A 54 11.24 2.79 4.07
N GLY A 55 11.26 1.92 5.10
CA GLY A 55 10.97 0.49 4.94
C GLY A 55 9.54 0.23 4.48
N CYS A 56 8.56 0.86 5.12
CA CYS A 56 7.15 0.75 4.73
C CYS A 56 6.87 1.45 3.39
N ALA A 57 7.56 2.55 3.07
CA ALA A 57 7.47 3.18 1.75
C ALA A 57 7.98 2.24 0.63
N ALA A 58 9.09 1.55 0.87
CA ALA A 58 9.61 0.53 -0.05
C ALA A 58 8.65 -0.65 -0.19
N TYR A 59 8.09 -1.14 0.92
CA TYR A 59 7.11 -2.22 0.92
C TYR A 59 5.85 -1.85 0.10
N LEU A 60 5.31 -0.64 0.30
CA LEU A 60 4.20 -0.13 -0.51
C LEU A 60 4.56 -0.10 -2.01
N ALA A 61 5.76 0.36 -2.36
CA ALA A 61 6.21 0.39 -3.75
C ALA A 61 6.30 -1.02 -4.36
N GLN A 62 6.76 -2.01 -3.59
CA GLN A 62 6.78 -3.42 -4.00
C GLN A 62 5.38 -3.97 -4.21
N MET A 63 4.46 -3.75 -3.26
CA MET A 63 3.06 -4.19 -3.38
C MET A 63 2.38 -3.59 -4.62
N ARG A 64 2.58 -2.29 -4.88
CA ARG A 64 2.10 -1.64 -6.11
C ARG A 64 2.68 -2.26 -7.38
N ALA A 65 3.97 -2.64 -7.36
CA ALA A 65 4.58 -3.31 -8.50
C ALA A 65 3.97 -4.70 -8.74
N THR A 66 3.76 -5.48 -7.68
CA THR A 66 3.08 -6.78 -7.75
C THR A 66 1.67 -6.63 -8.32
N ILE A 67 0.89 -5.66 -7.82
CA ILE A 67 -0.46 -5.37 -8.34
C ILE A 67 -0.43 -5.01 -9.82
N ARG A 68 0.51 -4.18 -10.28
CA ARG A 68 0.60 -3.87 -11.72
C ARG A 68 0.90 -5.09 -12.58
N VAL A 69 1.80 -5.96 -12.11
CA VAL A 69 2.20 -7.17 -12.85
C VAL A 69 1.04 -8.16 -12.92
N LEU A 70 0.34 -8.40 -11.82
CA LEU A 70 -0.78 -9.35 -11.75
C LEU A 70 -2.09 -8.78 -12.30
N GLY A 71 -2.32 -7.47 -12.16
CA GLY A 71 -3.51 -6.76 -12.62
C GLY A 71 -3.47 -6.36 -14.10
N HIS A 72 -2.44 -6.75 -14.83
CA HIS A 72 -2.40 -6.56 -16.27
C HIS A 72 -3.39 -7.50 -16.96
N VAL A 73 -4.54 -6.95 -17.36
CA VAL A 73 -5.51 -7.62 -18.22
C VAL A 73 -5.26 -7.16 -19.66
N PRO A 74 -4.75 -8.04 -20.55
CA PRO A 74 -4.48 -7.66 -21.94
C PRO A 74 -5.79 -7.24 -22.64
N VAL A 75 -5.74 -6.21 -23.48
CA VAL A 75 -6.94 -5.71 -24.20
C VAL A 75 -7.53 -6.80 -25.09
N GLU A 76 -6.69 -7.71 -25.58
CA GLU A 76 -7.05 -8.87 -26.39
C GLU A 76 -7.96 -9.86 -25.63
N THR A 77 -7.97 -9.82 -24.30
CA THR A 77 -8.87 -10.65 -23.47
C THR A 77 -10.26 -10.05 -23.30
N LEU A 78 -10.46 -8.78 -23.68
CA LEU A 78 -11.77 -8.14 -23.61
C LEU A 78 -12.67 -8.62 -24.76
N SER A 79 -13.91 -8.97 -24.43
CA SER A 79 -14.90 -9.23 -25.47
C SER A 79 -15.24 -7.94 -26.23
N PRO A 80 -15.69 -8.04 -27.49
CA PRO A 80 -16.20 -6.89 -28.24
C PRO A 80 -17.34 -6.17 -27.51
N GLU A 81 -18.18 -6.92 -26.81
CA GLU A 81 -19.30 -6.39 -26.03
C GLU A 81 -18.84 -5.56 -24.82
N ALA A 82 -17.87 -6.08 -24.05
CA ALA A 82 -17.27 -5.35 -22.93
C ALA A 82 -16.62 -4.04 -23.41
N THR A 83 -15.93 -4.09 -24.54
CA THR A 83 -15.31 -2.90 -25.16
C THR A 83 -16.34 -1.86 -25.58
N SER A 84 -17.42 -2.30 -26.25
CA SER A 84 -18.52 -1.40 -26.66
C SER A 84 -19.17 -0.72 -25.45
N THR A 85 -19.42 -1.49 -24.39
CA THR A 85 -20.01 -0.99 -23.13
C THR A 85 -19.13 0.07 -22.47
N LEU A 86 -17.82 -0.20 -22.35
CA LEU A 86 -16.87 0.76 -21.76
C LEU A 86 -16.81 2.07 -22.57
N LEU A 87 -16.75 1.98 -23.90
CA LEU A 87 -16.72 3.17 -24.77
C LEU A 87 -18.00 3.99 -24.70
N ALA A 88 -19.17 3.34 -24.57
CA ALA A 88 -20.43 4.02 -24.37
C ALA A 88 -20.42 4.83 -23.05
N ALA A 89 -20.02 4.19 -21.95
CA ALA A 89 -19.93 4.84 -20.63
C ALA A 89 -19.00 6.07 -20.61
N PHE A 90 -17.83 6.01 -21.29
CA PHE A 90 -16.94 7.17 -21.39
C PHE A 90 -17.52 8.31 -22.22
N ARG A 91 -18.25 8.01 -23.30
CA ARG A 91 -18.91 9.03 -24.13
C ARG A 91 -20.02 9.75 -23.37
N GLU A 92 -20.76 9.03 -22.53
CA GLU A 92 -21.84 9.59 -21.70
C GLU A 92 -21.32 10.50 -20.58
N ARG A 93 -20.10 10.22 -20.07
CA ARG A 93 -19.47 11.05 -19.04
C ARG A 93 -18.99 12.42 -19.57
N GLY A 94 -18.68 12.53 -20.88
CA GLY A 94 -18.25 13.78 -21.54
C GLY A 94 -16.94 14.39 -20.97
N PRO A 95 -16.25 15.28 -21.71
CA PRO A 95 -15.17 16.07 -21.11
C PRO A 95 -15.79 17.13 -20.21
N GLY A 96 -15.59 17.02 -18.90
CA GLY A 96 -15.81 18.11 -17.94
C GLY A 96 -14.72 19.16 -18.05
#